data_AF-A0A932Z9V7-F1
#
_entry.id   AF-A0A932Z9V7-F1
#
_cell.length_a   1.000
_cell.length_b   1.000
_cell.length_c   1.000
_cell.angle_alpha   90.00
_cell.angle_beta   90.00
_cell.angle_gamma   90.00
#
_symmetry.space_group_name_H-M   'P 1'
#
loop_
_entity.id
_entity.type
_entity.pdbx_description
1 polymer ?
#
loop_
_entity_poly.entity_id
_entity_poly.type
_entity_poly.pdbx_seq_one_letter_code
_entity_poly.pdbx_strand_id
1 'polypeptide(L)'
;MRFFAFLEYTAVIIGVIGMIASKFFYLPKGFHLGLFLVGAGFALGGLESLFTRRMSFRFASHAGEGYAGAPALIWAGMALLIGAAFIASAYLMEEGLWRTTVNGLMRRPAPLLAAGGLIAAGAGALLMVNPRRHGIWWTLFVRVPKTLLGLLLIAAGVAAVGLGVWEWFEPQAFDRFSKKAWEQFDLRAIERLWRSLFGLRA
;
A
#
# COMPACT_ATOMS: atom_id res chain seq x y z
N MET A 1 9.97 -3.91 24.60
CA MET A 1 9.99 -3.42 23.20
C MET A 1 10.81 -4.28 22.22
N ARG A 2 11.61 -5.27 22.65
CA ARG A 2 12.32 -6.19 21.70
C ARG A 2 11.55 -7.49 21.38
N PHE A 3 10.69 -7.93 22.30
CA PHE A 3 9.97 -9.20 22.16
C PHE A 3 8.89 -9.16 21.07
N PHE A 4 8.13 -8.05 20.97
CA PHE A 4 7.13 -7.88 19.91
C PHE A 4 7.74 -7.79 18.52
N ALA A 5 8.75 -6.92 18.33
CA ALA A 5 9.52 -6.89 17.08
C ALA A 5 10.10 -8.28 16.73
N PHE A 6 10.65 -9.01 17.71
CA PHE A 6 11.12 -10.38 17.48
C PHE A 6 9.99 -11.31 17.02
N LEU A 7 8.81 -11.26 17.66
CA LEU A 7 7.63 -12.04 17.25
C LEU A 7 7.15 -11.67 15.84
N GLU A 8 7.09 -10.38 15.49
CA GLU A 8 6.70 -9.90 14.17
C GLU A 8 7.62 -10.47 13.08
N TYR A 9 8.93 -10.29 13.25
CA TYR A 9 9.92 -10.83 12.31
C TYR A 9 9.88 -12.35 12.25
N THR A 10 9.75 -13.01 13.39
CA THR A 10 9.67 -14.48 13.46
C THR A 10 8.42 -14.98 12.74
N ALA A 11 7.26 -14.36 12.96
CA ALA A 11 6.01 -14.72 12.29
C ALA A 11 6.12 -14.57 10.76
N VAL A 12 6.71 -13.46 10.29
CA VAL A 12 6.92 -13.22 8.86
C VAL A 12 7.92 -14.22 8.27
N ILE A 13 9.06 -14.43 8.91
CA ILE A 13 10.11 -15.34 8.42
C ILE A 13 9.59 -16.79 8.39
N ILE A 14 9.00 -17.27 9.48
CA ILE A 14 8.42 -18.61 9.55
C ILE A 14 7.28 -18.75 8.53
N GLY A 15 6.44 -17.73 8.37
CA GLY A 15 5.37 -17.72 7.37
C GLY A 15 5.91 -17.87 5.95
N VAL A 16 6.93 -17.08 5.58
CA VAL A 16 7.60 -17.17 4.28
C VAL A 16 8.26 -18.53 4.07
N ILE A 17 9.00 -19.05 5.05
CA ILE A 17 9.62 -20.38 4.99
C ILE A 17 8.53 -21.44 4.81
N GLY A 18 7.44 -21.36 5.55
CA GLY A 18 6.29 -22.25 5.46
C GLY A 18 5.66 -22.24 4.08
N MET A 19 5.45 -21.07 3.48
CA MET A 19 4.93 -20.93 2.11
C MET A 19 5.87 -21.58 1.09
N ILE A 20 7.18 -21.33 1.20
CA ILE A 20 8.20 -21.89 0.29
C ILE A 20 8.25 -23.41 0.44
N ALA A 21 8.37 -23.93 1.67
CA ALA A 21 8.40 -25.36 1.95
C ALA A 21 7.12 -26.05 1.44
N SER A 22 5.96 -25.44 1.64
CA SER A 22 4.67 -25.97 1.18
C SER A 22 4.58 -26.11 -0.34
N LYS A 23 5.24 -25.21 -1.08
CA LYS A 23 5.37 -25.32 -2.53
C LYS A 23 6.24 -26.51 -2.93
N PHE A 24 7.31 -26.79 -2.19
CA PHE A 24 8.20 -27.93 -2.45
C PHE A 24 7.55 -29.28 -2.08
N PHE A 25 6.81 -29.33 -0.97
CA PHE A 25 6.20 -30.56 -0.47
C PHE A 25 4.76 -30.79 -0.97
N TYR A 26 4.19 -29.87 -1.76
CA TYR A 26 2.79 -29.91 -2.21
C TYR A 26 1.78 -30.00 -1.05
N LEU A 27 1.98 -29.22 0.02
CA LEU A 27 1.02 -29.10 1.13
C LEU A 27 0.23 -27.77 1.03
N PRO A 28 -0.99 -27.76 0.45
CA PRO A 28 -1.76 -26.53 0.29
C PRO A 28 -2.07 -25.83 1.62
N LYS A 29 -2.35 -26.62 2.66
CA LYS A 29 -2.62 -26.10 4.02
C LYS A 29 -1.43 -25.34 4.61
N GLY A 30 -0.20 -25.78 4.33
CA GLY A 30 0.99 -25.10 4.82
C GLY A 30 1.22 -23.75 4.13
N PHE A 31 0.78 -23.60 2.88
CA PHE A 31 0.83 -22.32 2.18
C PHE A 31 -0.14 -21.31 2.79
N HIS A 32 -1.39 -21.72 3.07
CA HIS A 32 -2.38 -20.84 3.70
C HIS A 32 -1.96 -20.42 5.10
N LEU A 33 -1.45 -21.37 5.90
CA LEU A 33 -0.91 -21.09 7.23
C LEU A 33 0.25 -20.11 7.17
N GLY A 34 1.18 -20.29 6.22
CA GLY A 34 2.29 -19.37 6.04
C GLY A 34 1.83 -17.96 5.65
N LEU A 35 0.84 -17.85 4.76
CA LEU A 35 0.23 -16.58 4.36
C LEU A 35 -0.46 -15.89 5.56
N PHE A 36 -1.18 -16.66 6.37
CA PHE A 36 -1.80 -16.18 7.60
C PHE A 36 -0.75 -15.65 8.59
N LEU A 37 0.35 -16.38 8.80
CA LEU A 37 1.42 -15.97 9.73
C LEU A 37 2.10 -14.67 9.29
N VAL A 38 2.33 -14.49 7.98
CA VAL A 38 2.82 -13.22 7.44
C VAL A 38 1.83 -12.09 7.75
N GLY A 39 0.55 -12.30 7.47
CA GLY A 39 -0.50 -11.32 7.77
C GLY A 39 -0.63 -10.98 9.25
N ALA A 40 -0.54 -11.99 10.12
CA ALA A 40 -0.55 -11.82 11.56
C ALA A 40 0.66 -11.02 12.06
N GLY A 41 1.85 -11.24 11.49
CA GLY A 41 3.04 -10.44 11.79
C GLY A 41 2.84 -8.96 11.46
N PHE A 42 2.29 -8.65 10.27
CA PHE A 42 1.97 -7.27 9.90
C PHE A 42 0.88 -6.65 10.78
N ALA A 43 -0.16 -7.40 11.13
CA ALA A 43 -1.24 -6.92 11.99
C ALA A 43 -0.74 -6.64 13.42
N LEU A 44 0.09 -7.52 13.98
CA LEU A 44 0.73 -7.32 15.28
C LEU A 44 1.62 -6.07 15.27
N GLY A 45 2.42 -5.88 14.22
CA GLY A 45 3.20 -4.66 14.05
C GLY A 45 2.34 -3.41 13.92
N GLY A 46 1.21 -3.49 13.22
CA GLY A 46 0.26 -2.40 13.17
C GLY A 46 -0.31 -2.04 14.55
N LEU A 47 -0.73 -3.05 15.31
CA LEU A 47 -1.26 -2.88 16.67
C LEU A 47 -0.20 -2.31 17.63
N GLU A 48 1.02 -2.87 17.65
CA GLU A 48 2.10 -2.33 18.49
C GLU A 48 2.33 -0.85 18.17
N SER A 49 2.27 -0.48 16.88
CA SER A 49 2.49 0.88 16.46
C SER A 49 1.37 1.85 16.87
N LEU A 50 0.11 1.40 16.92
CA LEU A 50 -1.01 2.15 17.51
C LEU A 50 -0.81 2.39 19.01
N PHE A 51 -0.52 1.34 19.77
CA PHE A 51 -0.44 1.40 21.23
C PHE A 51 0.78 2.20 21.70
N THR A 52 1.93 1.97 21.07
CA THR A 52 3.19 2.61 21.48
C THR A 52 3.41 3.97 20.86
N ARG A 53 2.59 4.34 19.85
CA ARG A 53 2.78 5.54 18.98
C ARG A 53 4.19 5.63 18.40
N ARG A 54 4.83 4.48 18.17
CA ARG A 54 6.16 4.34 17.56
C ARG A 54 6.03 3.36 16.39
N MET A 55 6.74 3.57 15.29
CA MET A 55 6.74 2.60 14.18
C MET A 55 7.24 1.21 14.64
N SER A 56 6.52 0.16 14.24
CA SER A 56 6.91 -1.26 14.35
C SER A 56 7.91 -1.67 13.26
N PHE A 57 8.44 -2.90 13.28
CA PHE A 57 9.51 -3.37 12.37
C PHE A 57 10.81 -2.54 12.41
N ARG A 58 11.33 -2.22 13.60
CA ARG A 58 12.59 -1.44 13.75
C ARG A 58 13.82 -2.34 13.90
N PHE A 59 14.82 -2.15 13.03
CA PHE A 59 16.16 -2.75 13.17
C PHE A 59 17.09 -1.99 14.12
N ALA A 60 16.84 -0.70 14.40
CA ALA A 60 17.73 0.13 15.21
C ALA A 60 16.99 1.03 16.22
N SER A 61 17.55 1.13 17.43
CA SER A 61 17.05 1.94 18.55
C SER A 61 17.16 3.46 18.33
N HIS A 62 17.82 3.91 17.25
CA HIS A 62 18.17 5.33 17.02
C HIS A 62 17.44 6.04 15.87
N ALA A 63 16.40 5.45 15.28
CA ALA A 63 15.48 6.23 14.44
C ALA A 63 14.76 7.24 15.34
N GLY A 64 15.13 8.51 15.18
CA GLY A 64 14.89 9.61 16.13
C GLY A 64 13.43 9.99 16.36
N GLU A 65 13.26 11.00 17.22
CA GLU A 65 12.00 11.60 17.68
C GLU A 65 11.00 11.92 16.54
N GLY A 66 11.46 12.05 15.29
CA GLY A 66 10.64 12.31 14.11
C GLY A 66 9.75 11.14 13.61
N TYR A 67 9.89 9.93 14.17
CA TYR A 67 9.06 8.76 13.81
C TYR A 67 8.07 8.34 14.92
N ALA A 68 7.84 9.21 15.89
CA ALA A 68 6.83 9.03 16.94
C ALA A 68 5.56 9.86 16.63
N GLY A 69 4.40 9.40 17.12
CA GLY A 69 3.13 10.13 16.98
C GLY A 69 2.44 9.87 15.64
N ALA A 70 2.11 10.93 14.89
CA ALA A 70 1.32 10.83 13.65
C ALA A 70 1.91 9.89 12.58
N PRO A 71 3.23 9.84 12.33
CA PRO A 71 3.83 8.89 11.38
C PRO A 71 3.64 7.43 11.81
N ALA A 72 3.66 7.16 13.12
CA ALA A 72 3.41 5.82 13.64
C ALA A 72 1.95 5.39 13.44
N LEU A 73 0.99 6.31 13.58
CA LEU A 73 -0.42 6.01 13.33
C LEU A 73 -0.69 5.72 11.84
N ILE A 74 -0.07 6.47 10.94
CA ILE A 74 -0.19 6.23 9.49
C ILE A 74 0.40 4.86 9.14
N TRP A 75 1.60 4.56 9.64
CA TRP A 75 2.23 3.26 9.47
C TRP A 75 1.38 2.12 10.03
N ALA A 76 0.85 2.31 11.24
CA ALA A 76 -0.03 1.34 11.88
C ALA A 76 -1.25 1.00 11.03
N GLY A 77 -1.94 2.02 10.50
CA GLY A 77 -3.09 1.84 9.62
C GLY A 77 -2.72 1.04 8.36
N MET A 78 -1.59 1.39 7.73
CA MET A 78 -1.10 0.67 6.55
C MET A 78 -0.76 -0.79 6.88
N ALA A 79 -0.04 -1.04 7.96
CA ALA A 79 0.35 -2.39 8.39
C ALA A 79 -0.87 -3.25 8.75
N LEU A 80 -1.89 -2.67 9.39
CA LEU A 80 -3.16 -3.35 9.67
C LEU A 80 -3.93 -3.69 8.39
N LEU A 81 -4.01 -2.77 7.44
CA LEU A 81 -4.68 -3.02 6.15
C LEU A 81 -3.99 -4.16 5.38
N ILE A 82 -2.66 -4.11 5.33
CA ILE A 82 -1.85 -5.14 4.67
C ILE A 82 -2.02 -6.49 5.41
N GLY A 83 -1.90 -6.49 6.73
CA GLY A 83 -2.08 -7.70 7.56
C GLY A 83 -3.47 -8.32 7.39
N ALA A 84 -4.52 -7.50 7.43
CA ALA A 84 -5.89 -7.93 7.19
C ALA A 84 -6.08 -8.52 5.79
N ALA A 85 -5.49 -7.92 4.75
CA ALA A 85 -5.54 -8.44 3.39
C ALA A 85 -4.89 -9.83 3.28
N PHE A 86 -3.73 -10.04 3.92
CA PHE A 86 -3.05 -11.34 3.96
C PHE A 86 -3.87 -12.39 4.71
N ILE A 87 -4.41 -12.05 5.88
CA ILE A 87 -5.25 -12.96 6.67
C ILE A 87 -6.52 -13.32 5.89
N ALA A 88 -7.22 -12.34 5.32
CA ALA A 88 -8.41 -12.57 4.51
C ALA A 88 -8.09 -13.44 3.29
N SER A 89 -6.94 -13.23 2.63
CA SER A 89 -6.49 -14.05 1.52
C SER A 89 -6.26 -15.50 1.94
N ALA A 90 -5.64 -15.74 3.10
CA ALA A 90 -5.42 -17.08 3.64
C ALA A 90 -6.75 -17.81 3.88
N TYR A 91 -7.72 -17.15 4.51
CA TYR A 91 -9.06 -17.70 4.73
C TYR A 91 -9.79 -18.00 3.42
N LEU A 92 -9.77 -17.06 2.47
CA LEU A 92 -10.41 -17.25 1.16
C LEU A 92 -9.79 -18.39 0.36
N MET A 93 -8.48 -18.61 0.48
CA MET A 93 -7.80 -19.74 -0.16
C MET A 93 -8.14 -21.07 0.53
N GLU A 94 -8.30 -21.08 1.86
CA GLU A 94 -8.73 -22.26 2.61
C GLU A 94 -10.17 -22.68 2.26
N GLU A 95 -11.09 -21.72 2.15
CA GLU A 95 -12.49 -21.97 1.80
C GLU A 95 -12.72 -22.18 0.30
N GLY A 96 -11.69 -22.08 -0.53
CA GLY A 96 -11.80 -22.18 -2.00
C GLY A 96 -12.52 -21.02 -2.68
N LEU A 97 -12.87 -19.96 -1.92
CA LEU A 97 -13.54 -18.75 -2.38
C LEU A 97 -12.60 -17.72 -3.03
N TRP A 98 -11.29 -17.98 -3.03
CA TRP A 98 -10.31 -17.06 -3.58
C TRP A 98 -10.65 -16.59 -5.01
N ARG A 99 -10.96 -17.52 -5.92
CA ARG A 99 -11.25 -17.17 -7.32
C ARG A 99 -12.54 -16.34 -7.46
N THR A 100 -13.59 -16.68 -6.72
CA THR A 100 -14.86 -15.97 -6.78
C THR A 100 -14.74 -14.56 -6.21
N THR A 101 -14.05 -14.41 -5.08
CA THR A 101 -13.80 -13.11 -4.46
C THR A 101 -12.90 -12.23 -5.33
N VAL A 102 -11.80 -12.76 -5.88
CA VAL A 102 -10.92 -12.00 -6.78
C VAL A 102 -11.66 -11.58 -8.05
N ASN A 103 -12.46 -12.47 -8.64
CA ASN A 103 -13.28 -12.11 -9.80
C ASN A 103 -14.34 -11.06 -9.45
N GLY A 104 -14.91 -11.11 -8.24
CA GLY A 104 -15.82 -10.08 -7.73
C GLY A 104 -15.12 -8.72 -7.57
N LEU A 105 -13.94 -8.70 -6.96
CA LEU A 105 -13.11 -7.50 -6.78
C LEU A 105 -12.63 -6.93 -8.12
N MET A 106 -12.33 -7.77 -9.11
CA MET A 106 -11.95 -7.31 -10.45
C MET A 106 -13.13 -6.72 -11.22
N ARG A 107 -14.36 -7.18 -10.94
CA ARG A 107 -15.58 -6.60 -11.52
C ARG A 107 -16.00 -5.30 -10.85
N ARG A 108 -15.65 -5.12 -9.58
CA ARG A 108 -15.90 -3.90 -8.81
C ARG A 108 -14.64 -3.49 -8.06
N PRO A 109 -13.68 -2.83 -8.72
CA PRO A 109 -12.40 -2.46 -8.11
C PRO A 109 -12.53 -1.41 -7.01
N ALA A 110 -13.70 -0.83 -6.77
CA ALA A 110 -13.98 0.12 -5.69
C ALA A 110 -13.25 -0.12 -4.34
N PRO A 111 -13.34 -1.29 -3.69
CA PRO A 111 -12.66 -1.54 -2.43
C PRO A 111 -11.13 -1.60 -2.58
N LEU A 112 -10.64 -2.12 -3.72
CA LEU A 112 -9.21 -2.17 -4.02
C LEU A 112 -8.64 -0.77 -4.26
N LEU A 113 -9.38 0.08 -5.00
CA LEU A 113 -9.00 1.46 -5.26
C LEU A 113 -8.99 2.28 -3.97
N ALA A 114 -9.99 2.09 -3.10
CA ALA A 114 -10.04 2.76 -1.80
C ALA A 114 -8.88 2.31 -0.88
N ALA A 115 -8.67 1.00 -0.74
CA ALA A 115 -7.59 0.48 0.09
C ALA A 115 -6.20 0.86 -0.45
N GLY A 116 -5.98 0.70 -1.75
CA GLY A 116 -4.74 1.08 -2.43
C GLY A 116 -4.49 2.59 -2.36
N GLY A 117 -5.53 3.40 -2.55
CA GLY A 117 -5.45 4.86 -2.44
C GLY A 117 -5.10 5.32 -1.03
N LEU A 118 -5.66 4.68 0.00
CA LEU A 118 -5.34 4.97 1.39
C LEU A 118 -3.88 4.61 1.73
N ILE A 119 -3.40 3.46 1.23
CA ILE A 119 -2.00 3.04 1.37
C ILE A 119 -1.07 4.04 0.65
N ALA A 120 -1.41 4.45 -0.58
CA ALA A 120 -0.64 5.41 -1.36
C ALA A 120 -0.57 6.79 -0.69
N ALA A 121 -1.70 7.28 -0.16
CA ALA A 121 -1.75 8.53 0.57
C ALA A 121 -0.95 8.46 1.87
N GLY A 122 -1.05 7.35 2.61
CA GLY A 122 -0.23 7.09 3.79
C GLY A 122 1.26 7.06 3.48
N ALA A 123 1.67 6.38 2.41
CA ALA A 123 3.06 6.35 1.94
C ALA A 123 3.56 7.76 1.55
N GLY A 124 2.75 8.52 0.82
CA GLY A 124 3.08 9.90 0.44
C GLY A 124 3.26 10.81 1.67
N ALA A 125 2.38 10.69 2.66
CA ALA A 125 2.49 11.41 3.92
C ALA A 125 3.78 11.04 4.69
N LEU A 126 4.12 9.75 4.75
CA LEU A 126 5.34 9.26 5.39
C LEU A 126 6.61 9.72 4.66
N LEU A 127 6.58 9.85 3.33
CA LEU A 127 7.69 10.41 2.57
C LEU A 127 7.97 11.88 2.91
N MET A 128 6.94 12.63 3.27
CA MET A 128 7.10 14.04 3.67
C MET A 128 7.64 14.20 5.10
N VAL A 129 7.54 13.16 5.93
CA VAL A 129 8.18 13.11 7.25
C VAL A 129 9.69 13.00 7.06
N ASN A 130 10.44 13.95 7.60
CA ASN A 130 11.89 14.03 7.39
C ASN A 130 12.65 13.99 8.73
N PRO A 131 13.49 12.96 8.98
CA PRO A 131 14.43 13.00 10.08
C PRO A 131 15.49 14.09 9.82
N ARG A 132 15.72 14.95 10.81
CA ARG A 132 16.57 16.15 10.71
C ARG A 132 17.93 15.84 10.03
N ARG A 133 18.11 16.36 8.82
CA ARG A 133 19.41 16.57 8.17
C ARG A 133 19.41 17.94 7.51
N HIS A 134 20.51 18.67 7.66
CA HIS A 134 20.63 20.08 7.25
C HIS A 134 21.66 20.22 6.14
N GLY A 135 21.28 20.91 5.06
CA GLY A 135 22.12 21.18 3.89
C GLY A 135 21.27 21.64 2.69
N ILE A 136 21.71 22.69 2.00
CA ILE A 136 21.02 23.26 0.82
C ILE A 136 20.96 22.23 -0.32
N TRP A 137 22.05 21.52 -0.59
CA TRP A 137 22.12 20.46 -1.59
C TRP A 137 21.19 19.28 -1.29
N TRP A 138 21.12 18.86 -0.01
CA TRP A 138 20.17 17.84 0.42
C TRP A 138 18.71 18.29 0.25
N THR A 139 18.46 19.57 0.50
CA THR A 139 17.13 20.16 0.36
C THR A 139 16.69 20.18 -1.11
N LEU A 140 17.55 20.63 -2.03
CA LEU A 140 17.22 20.67 -3.46
C LEU A 140 17.12 19.28 -4.10
N PHE A 141 18.07 18.38 -3.84
CA PHE A 141 18.14 17.10 -4.58
C PHE A 141 17.35 15.96 -3.93
N VAL A 142 17.08 16.04 -2.63
CA VAL A 142 16.39 14.94 -1.92
C VAL A 142 15.05 15.41 -1.36
N ARG A 143 15.00 16.58 -0.70
CA ARG A 143 13.74 17.03 -0.07
C ARG A 143 12.69 17.43 -1.09
N VAL A 144 13.03 18.30 -2.06
CA VAL A 144 12.07 18.80 -3.06
C VAL A 144 11.46 17.67 -3.90
N PRO A 145 12.25 16.77 -4.51
CA PRO A 145 11.69 15.65 -5.28
C PRO A 145 10.86 14.70 -4.41
N LYS A 146 11.32 14.41 -3.19
CA LYS A 146 10.59 13.55 -2.24
C LYS A 146 9.26 14.16 -1.81
N THR A 147 9.20 15.47 -1.58
CA THR A 147 7.96 16.16 -1.23
C THR A 147 7.00 16.27 -2.41
N LEU A 148 7.50 16.51 -3.63
CA LEU A 148 6.68 16.48 -4.83
C LEU A 148 6.09 15.10 -5.08
N LEU A 149 6.92 14.05 -4.97
CA LEU A 149 6.47 12.67 -5.10
C LEU A 149 5.47 12.31 -4.00
N GLY A 150 5.70 12.74 -2.75
CA GLY A 150 4.77 12.56 -1.64
C GLY A 150 3.42 13.24 -1.88
N LEU A 151 3.41 14.49 -2.36
CA LEU A 151 2.20 15.21 -2.73
C LEU A 151 1.44 14.54 -3.89
N LEU A 152 2.16 14.10 -4.92
CA LEU A 152 1.58 13.37 -6.04
C LEU A 152 0.95 12.06 -5.57
N LEU A 153 1.60 11.33 -4.67
CA LEU A 153 1.08 10.11 -4.05
C LEU A 153 -0.16 10.37 -3.19
N ILE A 154 -0.18 11.46 -2.42
CA ILE A 154 -1.37 11.86 -1.64
C ILE A 154 -2.52 12.22 -2.59
N ALA A 155 -2.27 13.05 -3.60
CA ALA A 155 -3.29 13.46 -4.57
C ALA A 155 -3.86 12.25 -5.32
N ALA A 156 -2.98 11.36 -5.81
CA ALA A 156 -3.37 10.12 -6.47
C ALA A 156 -4.13 9.18 -5.52
N GLY A 157 -3.69 9.07 -4.27
CA GLY A 157 -4.32 8.22 -3.26
C GLY A 157 -5.72 8.71 -2.88
N VAL A 158 -5.89 10.02 -2.64
CA VAL A 158 -7.18 10.65 -2.36
C VAL A 158 -8.12 10.54 -3.57
N ALA A 159 -7.61 10.75 -4.78
CA ALA A 159 -8.39 10.55 -6.00
C ALA A 159 -8.86 9.10 -6.14
N ALA A 160 -7.98 8.12 -5.88
CA ALA A 160 -8.34 6.69 -5.92
C ALA A 160 -9.39 6.32 -4.85
N VAL A 161 -9.30 6.88 -3.64
CA VAL A 161 -10.34 6.73 -2.61
C VAL A 161 -11.65 7.34 -3.07
N GLY A 162 -11.63 8.56 -3.62
CA GLY A 162 -12.82 9.23 -4.14
C GLY A 162 -13.48 8.43 -5.27
N LEU A 163 -12.68 7.91 -6.21
CA LEU A 163 -13.16 7.06 -7.30
C LEU A 163 -13.75 5.75 -6.76
N GLY A 164 -13.08 5.11 -5.81
CA GLY A 164 -13.57 3.86 -5.21
C GLY A 164 -14.87 4.05 -4.42
N VAL A 165 -14.99 5.15 -3.67
CA VAL A 165 -16.23 5.50 -2.97
C VAL A 165 -17.34 5.83 -3.96
N TRP A 166 -17.05 6.58 -5.01
CA TRP A 166 -18.04 6.89 -6.06
C TRP A 166 -18.57 5.62 -6.72
N GLU A 167 -17.69 4.72 -7.15
CA GLU A 167 -18.09 3.44 -7.75
C GLU A 167 -18.97 2.60 -6.79
N TRP A 168 -18.73 2.69 -5.47
CA TRP A 168 -19.55 2.02 -4.47
C TRP A 168 -20.98 2.56 -4.39
N PHE A 169 -21.15 3.89 -4.42
CA PHE A 169 -22.46 4.54 -4.29
C PHE A 169 -23.25 4.58 -5.62
N GLU A 170 -22.58 4.84 -6.75
CA GLU A 170 -23.21 4.99 -8.06
C GLU A 170 -22.45 4.26 -9.19
N PRO A 171 -22.51 2.92 -9.24
CA PRO A 171 -21.72 2.12 -10.18
C PRO A 171 -22.06 2.45 -11.65
N GLN A 172 -23.33 2.70 -11.97
CA GLN A 172 -23.76 3.02 -13.35
C GLN A 172 -23.31 4.41 -13.83
N ALA A 173 -23.14 5.37 -12.92
CA ALA A 173 -22.61 6.68 -13.25
C ALA A 173 -21.10 6.62 -13.46
N PHE A 174 -20.42 5.86 -12.60
CA PHE A 174 -18.99 5.60 -12.71
C PHE A 174 -18.62 4.89 -14.01
N ASP A 175 -19.33 3.83 -14.41
CA ASP A 175 -19.06 3.10 -15.66
C ASP A 175 -19.21 3.99 -16.90
N ARG A 176 -20.21 4.89 -16.89
CA ARG A 176 -20.40 5.86 -17.99
C ARG A 176 -19.30 6.91 -18.01
N PHE A 177 -18.86 7.37 -16.85
CA PHE A 177 -17.75 8.31 -16.73
C PHE A 177 -16.43 7.67 -17.15
N SER A 178 -16.10 6.48 -16.64
CA SER A 178 -14.84 5.78 -16.94
C SER A 178 -14.72 5.46 -18.42
N LYS A 179 -15.81 4.99 -19.06
CA LYS A 179 -15.84 4.74 -20.49
C LYS A 179 -15.60 6.01 -21.31
N LYS A 180 -16.28 7.12 -20.95
CA LYS A 180 -16.07 8.43 -21.59
C LYS A 180 -14.67 9.00 -21.34
N ALA A 181 -14.14 8.84 -20.12
CA ALA A 181 -12.82 9.30 -19.74
C ALA A 181 -11.74 8.55 -20.51
N TRP A 182 -11.87 7.23 -20.69
CA TRP A 182 -10.99 6.42 -21.54
C TRP A 182 -11.10 6.78 -23.02
N GLU A 183 -12.30 7.07 -23.51
CA GLU A 183 -12.52 7.56 -24.89
C GLU A 183 -11.92 8.97 -25.10
N GLN A 184 -11.91 9.83 -24.06
CA GLN A 184 -11.28 11.15 -24.08
C GLN A 184 -9.77 11.13 -23.80
N PHE A 185 -9.25 10.11 -23.11
CA PHE A 185 -7.82 9.88 -22.89
C PHE A 185 -7.18 9.36 -24.20
N ASP A 186 -7.25 10.20 -25.23
CA ASP A 186 -6.57 9.98 -26.50
C ASP A 186 -5.06 10.08 -26.24
N LEU A 187 -4.37 8.94 -26.17
CA LEU A 187 -2.91 8.87 -26.09
C LEU A 187 -2.23 9.72 -27.19
N ARG A 188 -2.94 9.97 -28.31
CA ARG A 188 -2.48 10.86 -29.39
C ARG A 188 -2.54 12.34 -29.02
N ALA A 189 -3.34 12.76 -28.04
CA ALA A 189 -3.31 14.11 -27.51
C ALA A 189 -2.05 14.34 -26.67
N ILE A 190 -1.66 13.35 -25.85
CA ILE A 190 -0.38 13.37 -25.11
C ILE A 190 0.80 13.31 -26.09
N GLU A 191 0.72 12.49 -27.14
CA GLU A 191 1.75 12.41 -28.18
C GLU A 191 1.87 13.72 -28.98
N ARG A 192 0.75 14.39 -29.30
CA ARG A 192 0.75 15.73 -29.93
C ARG A 192 1.36 16.79 -29.03
N LEU A 193 1.05 16.76 -27.73
CA LEU A 193 1.60 17.67 -26.74
C LEU A 193 3.10 17.43 -26.55
N TRP A 194 3.53 16.16 -26.50
CA TRP A 194 4.94 15.75 -26.45
C TRP A 194 5.72 16.20 -27.69
N ARG A 195 5.17 15.99 -28.89
CA ARG A 195 5.78 16.46 -30.15
C ARG A 195 5.84 17.99 -30.23
N SER A 196 4.84 18.69 -29.69
CA SER A 196 4.86 20.16 -29.62
C SER A 196 5.89 20.72 -28.63
N LEU A 197 6.11 20.04 -27.50
CA LEU A 197 7.08 20.44 -26.48
C LEU A 197 8.53 20.13 -26.91
N PHE A 198 8.74 19.03 -27.65
CA PHE A 198 10.07 18.63 -28.14
C PHE A 198 10.37 19.10 -29.57
N GLY A 199 9.49 19.89 -30.19
CA GLY A 199 9.78 20.57 -31.47
C GLY A 199 10.07 19.66 -32.67
N LEU A 200 9.70 18.38 -32.61
CA LEU A 200 9.89 17.44 -33.71
C LEU A 200 8.76 17.63 -34.74
N ARG A 201 8.92 18.63 -35.62
CA ARG A 201 8.18 18.70 -36.89
C ARG A 201 8.83 17.75 -37.89
N ALA A 202 8.06 16.80 -38.41
CA ALA A 202 8.36 16.17 -39.69
C ALA A 202 8.06 17.15 -40.82
#